data_AF-A0A2N1XPL8-F1
#
_entry.id   AF-A0A2N1XPL8-F1
#
_cell.length_a   1.000
_cell.length_b   1.000
_cell.length_c   1.000
_cell.angle_alpha   90.00
_cell.angle_beta   90.00
_cell.angle_gamma   90.00
#
_symmetry.space_group_name_H-M   'P 1'
#
loop_
_entity.id
_entity.type
_entity.pdbx_description
1 polymer ?
#
loop_
_entity_poly.entity_id
_entity_poly.type
_entity_poly.pdbx_seq_one_letter_code
_entity_poly.pdbx_strand_id
1 'polypeptide(L)'
;MNLSPRLSLIIPKAGLRHFGETYLIWSSVGFIATLIADSLDHYAEAAYAAYYTAAVNDAVGYRFWVLLAAIALLLFCIGLPIIYLSNYWQCVRKVAQPLRRLTYTFFLVAFDEGALMIGILIANFVHTGDKTKLLASKSFLFSNIGLFAIISLVFLNSILWLLGEAIYNRNDGNISGIVEYLMTAPIKYTAPLYTVTSAGIIYWVVNQ
;
A
#
# COMPACT_ATOMS: atom_id res chain seq x y z
N MET A 1 -13.84 9.51 -19.81
CA MET A 1 -13.91 10.66 -18.88
C MET A 1 -12.76 11.60 -19.19
N ASN A 2 -13.04 12.84 -19.62
CA ASN A 2 -12.03 13.88 -19.79
C ASN A 2 -11.63 14.41 -18.40
N LEU A 3 -10.64 13.76 -17.78
CA LEU A 3 -9.98 14.30 -16.59
C LEU A 3 -9.25 15.59 -17.00
N SER A 4 -9.32 16.61 -16.15
CA SER A 4 -8.57 17.86 -16.33
C SER A 4 -7.09 17.56 -16.65
N PRO A 5 -6.44 18.29 -17.57
CA PRO A 5 -5.05 18.03 -17.98
C PRO A 5 -4.02 18.07 -16.83
N ARG A 6 -4.40 18.59 -15.66
CA ARG A 6 -3.58 18.54 -14.44
C ARG A 6 -3.69 17.21 -13.69
N LEU A 7 -4.85 16.55 -13.72
CA LEU A 7 -5.07 15.25 -13.09
C LEU A 7 -4.36 14.13 -13.86
N SER A 8 -4.25 14.25 -15.18
CA SER A 8 -3.48 13.30 -16.00
C SER A 8 -1.99 13.30 -15.70
N LEU A 9 -1.44 14.36 -15.10
CA LEU A 9 -0.02 14.44 -14.71
C LEU A 9 0.28 13.63 -13.43
N ILE A 10 -0.73 13.30 -12.63
CA ILE A 10 -0.56 12.62 -11.35
C ILE A 10 -0.79 11.11 -11.51
N ILE A 11 -1.64 10.72 -12.47
CA ILE A 11 -2.02 9.33 -12.70
C ILE A 11 -0.85 8.58 -13.35
N PRO A 12 -0.42 7.45 -12.77
CA PRO A 12 0.64 6.64 -13.35
C PRO A 12 0.18 5.95 -14.64
N LYS A 13 1.13 5.59 -15.50
CA LYS A 13 0.88 4.96 -16.81
C LYS A 13 0.04 3.67 -16.75
N ALA A 14 0.05 2.95 -15.62
CA ALA A 14 -0.78 1.77 -15.41
C ALA A 14 -2.29 2.07 -15.46
N GLY A 15 -2.68 3.31 -15.16
CA GLY A 15 -4.05 3.77 -15.26
C GLY A 15 -4.97 3.31 -14.12
N LEU A 16 -6.08 4.04 -13.95
CA LEU A 16 -7.05 3.80 -12.87
C LEU A 16 -7.82 2.48 -13.00
N ARG A 17 -7.89 1.92 -14.21
CA ARG A 17 -8.52 0.62 -14.44
C ARG A 17 -7.74 -0.49 -13.75
N HIS A 18 -6.42 -0.51 -13.93
CA HIS A 18 -5.55 -1.48 -13.25
C HIS A 18 -5.67 -1.34 -11.74
N PHE A 19 -5.62 -0.11 -11.22
CA PHE A 19 -5.86 0.17 -9.81
C PHE A 19 -7.16 -0.47 -9.32
N GLY A 20 -8.30 -0.16 -9.96
CA GLY A 20 -9.59 -0.66 -9.55
C GLY A 20 -9.71 -2.19 -9.62
N GLU A 21 -9.18 -2.80 -10.70
CA GLU A 21 -9.18 -4.27 -10.86
C GLU A 21 -8.38 -4.94 -9.75
N THR A 22 -7.12 -4.52 -9.51
CA THR A 22 -6.27 -5.12 -8.47
C THR A 22 -6.85 -4.92 -7.07
N TYR A 23 -7.38 -3.72 -6.79
CA TYR A 23 -8.01 -3.42 -5.51
C TYR A 23 -9.21 -4.34 -5.25
N LEU A 24 -10.11 -4.44 -6.23
CA LEU A 24 -11.32 -5.26 -6.12
C LEU A 24 -10.98 -6.73 -5.98
N ILE A 25 -9.97 -7.23 -6.71
CA ILE A 25 -9.53 -8.62 -6.60
C ILE A 25 -9.08 -8.91 -5.17
N TRP A 26 -8.11 -8.18 -4.64
CA TRP A 26 -7.54 -8.48 -3.34
C TRP A 26 -8.50 -8.21 -2.18
N SER A 27 -9.31 -7.15 -2.26
CA SER A 27 -10.36 -6.91 -1.27
C SER A 27 -11.43 -7.99 -1.31
N SER A 28 -11.80 -8.50 -2.49
CA SER A 28 -12.76 -9.61 -2.61
C SER A 28 -12.19 -10.91 -2.05
N VAL A 29 -10.91 -11.18 -2.30
CA VAL A 29 -10.20 -12.33 -1.71
C VAL A 29 -10.25 -12.27 -0.19
N GLY A 30 -9.87 -11.13 0.42
CA GLY A 30 -9.94 -10.95 1.87
C GLY A 30 -11.35 -11.09 2.43
N PHE A 31 -12.34 -10.51 1.74
CA PHE A 31 -13.74 -10.58 2.15
C PHE A 31 -14.29 -12.02 2.12
N ILE A 32 -14.14 -12.72 0.99
CA ILE A 32 -14.63 -14.09 0.80
C ILE A 32 -13.91 -15.05 1.75
N ALA A 33 -12.59 -14.93 1.88
CA ALA A 33 -11.80 -15.77 2.79
C ALA A 33 -12.29 -15.64 4.24
N THR A 34 -12.64 -14.43 4.68
CA THR A 34 -13.19 -14.18 6.02
C THR A 34 -14.55 -14.87 6.22
N LEU A 35 -15.44 -14.79 5.24
CA LEU A 35 -16.76 -15.45 5.31
C LEU A 35 -16.64 -16.97 5.32
N ILE A 36 -15.76 -17.53 4.48
CA ILE A 36 -15.52 -18.98 4.45
C ILE A 36 -14.91 -19.43 5.79
N ALA A 37 -13.94 -18.69 6.31
CA ALA A 37 -13.34 -18.98 7.60
C ALA A 37 -14.39 -18.99 8.73
N ASP A 38 -15.24 -17.96 8.82
CA ASP A 38 -16.31 -17.89 9.82
C ASP A 38 -17.31 -19.05 9.70
N SER A 39 -17.70 -19.39 8.47
CA SER A 39 -18.61 -20.54 8.25
C SER A 39 -17.98 -21.88 8.65
N LEU A 40 -16.70 -22.10 8.36
CA LEU A 40 -15.98 -23.30 8.81
C LEU A 40 -15.92 -23.37 10.35
N ASP A 41 -15.76 -22.23 11.01
CA ASP A 41 -15.73 -22.11 12.48
C ASP A 41 -17.08 -22.39 13.16
N HIS A 42 -18.18 -22.28 12.41
CA HIS A 42 -19.52 -22.60 12.86
C HIS A 42 -19.78 -24.12 12.88
N TYR A 43 -19.18 -24.86 11.94
CA TYR A 43 -19.38 -26.31 11.80
C TYR A 43 -18.30 -27.16 12.49
N ALA A 44 -17.22 -26.56 12.98
CA ALA A 44 -16.13 -27.29 13.63
C ALA A 44 -16.29 -27.36 15.16
N GLU A 45 -16.05 -28.55 15.74
CA GLU A 45 -16.09 -28.78 17.20
C GLU A 45 -14.95 -28.07 17.95
N ALA A 46 -13.86 -27.74 17.25
CA ALA A 46 -12.79 -26.87 17.72
C ALA A 46 -12.75 -25.61 16.83
N ALA A 47 -12.26 -24.48 17.35
CA ALA A 47 -12.16 -23.22 16.60
C ALA A 47 -11.08 -23.32 15.49
N TYR A 48 -11.39 -24.06 14.44
CA TYR A 48 -10.53 -24.36 13.30
C TYR A 48 -10.18 -23.07 12.55
N ALA A 49 -11.13 -22.14 12.44
CA ALA A 49 -10.87 -20.83 11.90
C ALA A 49 -10.11 -19.95 12.87
N ALA A 50 -10.18 -20.09 14.20
CA ALA A 50 -9.25 -19.35 15.08
C ALA A 50 -7.77 -19.70 14.78
N TYR A 51 -7.47 -20.93 14.37
CA TYR A 51 -6.13 -21.32 13.93
C TYR A 51 -5.73 -20.65 12.61
N TYR A 52 -6.58 -20.72 11.58
CA TYR A 52 -6.28 -20.10 10.28
C TYR A 52 -6.40 -18.57 10.29
N THR A 53 -7.35 -18.00 11.02
CA THR A 53 -7.50 -16.56 11.21
C THR A 53 -6.40 -15.99 12.09
N ALA A 54 -5.90 -16.71 13.12
CA ALA A 54 -4.71 -16.27 13.83
C ALA A 54 -3.48 -16.32 12.92
N ALA A 55 -3.28 -17.40 12.15
CA ALA A 55 -2.18 -17.49 11.18
C ALA A 55 -2.27 -16.41 10.08
N VAL A 56 -3.47 -16.10 9.59
CA VAL A 56 -3.71 -15.01 8.62
C VAL A 56 -3.55 -13.64 9.28
N ASN A 57 -3.96 -13.44 10.53
CA ASN A 57 -3.79 -12.16 11.24
C ASN A 57 -2.33 -11.93 11.68
N ASP A 58 -1.57 -13.00 11.90
CA ASP A 58 -0.13 -12.97 12.16
C ASP A 58 0.68 -12.79 10.86
N ALA A 59 0.22 -13.33 9.73
CA ALA A 59 0.88 -13.20 8.41
C ALA A 59 0.48 -11.91 7.65
N VAL A 60 -0.80 -11.55 7.66
CA VAL A 60 -1.43 -10.35 7.06
C VAL A 60 -1.80 -9.36 8.17
N GLY A 61 -0.84 -9.13 9.07
CA GLY A 61 -1.04 -8.27 10.22
C GLY A 61 -0.88 -6.80 9.87
N TYR A 62 -1.66 -5.92 10.49
CA TYR A 62 -1.50 -4.46 10.33
C TYR A 62 -0.05 -3.99 10.56
N ARG A 63 0.63 -4.55 11.56
CA ARG A 63 2.04 -4.22 11.85
C ARG A 63 2.97 -4.61 10.71
N PHE A 64 2.69 -5.72 10.04
CA PHE A 64 3.45 -6.17 8.88
C PHE A 64 3.20 -5.24 7.68
N TRP A 65 1.94 -4.86 7.44
CA TRP A 65 1.58 -3.85 6.43
C TRP A 65 2.28 -2.50 6.68
N VAL A 66 2.25 -2.01 7.93
CA VAL A 66 2.97 -0.78 8.33
C VAL A 66 4.46 -0.90 8.07
N LEU A 67 5.07 -2.03 8.44
CA LEU A 67 6.49 -2.28 8.21
C LEU A 67 6.84 -2.24 6.72
N LEU A 68 6.07 -2.93 5.88
CA LEU A 68 6.26 -2.92 4.43
C LEU A 68 6.11 -1.53 3.84
N ALA A 69 5.06 -0.79 4.24
CA ALA A 69 4.82 0.57 3.80
C ALA A 69 5.97 1.51 4.24
N ALA A 70 6.46 1.40 5.47
CA ALA A 70 7.57 2.18 5.98
C ALA A 70 8.86 1.90 5.19
N ILE A 71 9.19 0.63 4.96
CA ILE A 71 10.35 0.24 4.13
C ILE A 71 10.20 0.80 2.71
N ALA A 72 9.02 0.66 2.09
CA ALA A 72 8.74 1.18 0.76
C ALA A 72 8.97 2.70 0.69
N LEU A 73 8.45 3.45 1.66
CA LEU A 73 8.59 4.90 1.74
C LEU A 73 10.04 5.33 1.98
N LEU A 74 10.79 4.63 2.84
CA LEU A 74 12.22 4.91 3.04
C LEU A 74 13.02 4.65 1.77
N LEU A 75 12.77 3.52 1.10
CA LEU A 75 13.38 3.20 -0.19
C LEU A 75 12.99 4.21 -1.26
N PHE A 76 11.76 4.73 -1.24
CA PHE A 76 11.30 5.78 -2.14
C PHE A 76 12.04 7.09 -1.89
N CYS A 77 12.17 7.53 -0.63
CA CYS A 77 12.94 8.72 -0.26
C CYS A 77 14.40 8.60 -0.72
N ILE A 78 15.05 7.46 -0.50
CA ILE A 78 16.43 7.24 -0.96
C ILE A 78 16.49 7.13 -2.51
N GLY A 79 15.45 6.55 -3.12
CA GLY A 79 15.37 6.33 -4.55
C GLY A 79 15.24 7.62 -5.35
N LEU A 80 14.45 8.59 -4.89
CA LEU A 80 14.23 9.87 -5.60
C LEU A 80 15.51 10.62 -5.99
N PRO A 81 16.47 10.90 -5.10
CA PRO A 81 17.73 11.55 -5.48
C PRO A 81 18.55 10.68 -6.42
N ILE A 82 18.58 9.35 -6.24
CA ILE A 82 19.31 8.44 -7.13
C ILE A 82 18.72 8.46 -8.54
N ILE A 83 17.39 8.51 -8.66
CA ILE A 83 16.69 8.65 -9.94
C ILE A 83 17.02 9.99 -10.59
N TYR A 84 16.97 11.08 -9.82
CA TYR A 84 17.33 12.40 -10.32
C TYR A 84 18.77 12.44 -10.86
N LEU A 85 19.73 11.89 -10.11
CA LEU A 85 21.13 11.81 -10.52
C LEU A 85 21.35 10.90 -11.74
N SER A 86 20.50 9.90 -11.95
CA SER A 86 20.57 9.02 -13.12
C SER A 86 20.30 9.72 -14.45
N ASN A 87 19.67 10.91 -14.42
CA ASN A 87 19.48 11.75 -15.61
C ASN A 87 20.80 12.40 -16.09
N TYR A 88 21.78 12.55 -15.19
CA TYR A 88 23.06 13.20 -15.48
C TYR A 88 24.20 12.19 -15.64
N TRP A 89 24.14 11.07 -14.91
CA TRP A 89 25.22 10.07 -14.89
C TRP A 89 24.74 8.66 -15.25
N GLN A 90 25.26 8.15 -16.37
CA GLN A 90 24.94 6.82 -16.88
C GLN A 90 25.31 5.68 -15.91
N CYS A 91 26.34 5.87 -15.07
CA CYS A 91 26.72 4.89 -14.04
C CYS A 91 25.62 4.72 -12.98
N VAL A 92 24.99 5.82 -12.57
CA VAL A 92 23.91 5.83 -11.56
C VAL A 92 22.65 5.14 -12.10
N ARG A 93 22.40 5.22 -13.42
CA ARG A 93 21.26 4.53 -14.06
C ARG A 93 21.24 3.02 -13.82
N LYS A 94 22.41 2.37 -13.78
CA LYS A 94 22.54 0.94 -13.49
C LYS A 94 22.11 0.56 -12.07
N VAL A 95 22.23 1.49 -11.12
CA VAL A 95 21.81 1.32 -9.72
C VAL A 95 20.35 1.75 -9.53
N ALA A 96 19.96 2.84 -10.19
CA ALA A 96 18.61 3.40 -10.09
C ALA A 96 17.53 2.43 -10.57
N GLN A 97 17.78 1.64 -11.62
CA GLN A 97 16.76 0.74 -12.16
C GLN A 97 16.44 -0.46 -11.23
N PRO A 98 17.42 -1.21 -10.69
CA PRO A 98 17.16 -2.23 -9.67
C PRO A 98 16.50 -1.64 -8.43
N LEU A 99 16.95 -0.47 -7.96
CA LEU A 99 16.38 0.19 -6.79
C LEU A 99 14.91 0.56 -7.03
N ARG A 100 14.57 1.18 -8.16
CA ARG A 100 13.18 1.48 -8.54
C ARG A 100 12.30 0.24 -8.55
N ARG A 101 12.80 -0.87 -9.13
CA ARG A 101 12.07 -2.13 -9.16
C ARG A 101 11.86 -2.70 -7.76
N LEU A 102 12.88 -2.64 -6.90
CA LEU A 102 12.77 -3.08 -5.50
C LEU A 102 11.73 -2.24 -4.74
N THR A 103 11.82 -0.91 -4.84
CA THR A 103 10.86 0.01 -4.21
C THR A 103 9.43 -0.26 -4.70
N TYR A 104 9.25 -0.46 -6.01
CA TYR A 104 7.96 -0.85 -6.59
C TYR A 104 7.42 -2.15 -6.01
N THR A 105 8.25 -3.18 -5.89
CA THR A 105 7.82 -4.46 -5.31
C THR A 105 7.33 -4.27 -3.87
N PHE A 106 8.03 -3.49 -3.05
CA PHE A 106 7.57 -3.20 -1.69
C PHE A 106 6.24 -2.44 -1.67
N PHE A 107 6.05 -1.45 -2.54
CA PHE A 107 4.76 -0.76 -2.66
C PHE A 107 3.63 -1.69 -3.12
N LEU A 108 3.91 -2.57 -4.07
CA LEU A 108 2.91 -3.50 -4.60
C LEU A 108 2.50 -4.54 -3.54
N VAL A 109 3.46 -5.14 -2.83
CA VAL A 109 3.15 -6.07 -1.75
C VAL A 109 2.39 -5.36 -0.62
N ALA A 110 2.82 -4.16 -0.21
CA ALA A 110 2.08 -3.38 0.78
C ALA A 110 0.65 -3.04 0.30
N PHE A 111 0.48 -2.74 -0.99
CA PHE A 111 -0.83 -2.46 -1.56
C PHE A 111 -1.76 -3.67 -1.55
N ASP A 112 -1.27 -4.82 -2.01
CA ASP A 112 -2.02 -6.07 -2.08
C ASP A 112 -2.46 -6.51 -0.67
N GLU A 113 -1.54 -6.49 0.28
CA GLU A 113 -1.81 -6.77 1.71
C GLU A 113 -2.83 -5.80 2.30
N GLY A 114 -2.71 -4.50 2.01
CA GLY A 114 -3.65 -3.49 2.48
C GLY A 114 -5.06 -3.66 1.89
N ALA A 115 -5.16 -4.02 0.62
CA ALA A 115 -6.44 -4.30 -0.04
C ALA A 115 -7.11 -5.55 0.55
N LEU A 116 -6.32 -6.59 0.85
CA LEU A 116 -6.77 -7.80 1.53
C LEU A 116 -7.32 -7.46 2.92
N MET A 117 -6.58 -6.68 3.73
CA MET A 117 -7.03 -6.21 5.04
C MET A 117 -8.35 -5.44 4.98
N ILE A 118 -8.54 -4.58 3.97
CA ILE A 118 -9.79 -3.83 3.77
C ILE A 118 -10.96 -4.81 3.54
N GLY A 119 -10.75 -5.84 2.72
CA GLY A 119 -11.73 -6.91 2.52
C GLY A 119 -12.14 -7.61 3.83
N ILE A 120 -11.15 -7.97 4.65
CA ILE A 120 -11.38 -8.58 5.98
C ILE A 120 -12.17 -7.63 6.89
N LEU A 121 -11.79 -6.35 6.93
CA LEU A 121 -12.47 -5.36 7.77
C LEU A 121 -13.92 -5.13 7.35
N ILE A 122 -14.19 -5.08 6.04
CA ILE A 122 -15.56 -4.96 5.51
C ILE A 122 -16.37 -6.22 5.86
N ALA A 123 -15.80 -7.42 5.72
CA ALA A 123 -16.49 -8.66 6.10
C ALA A 123 -16.88 -8.65 7.59
N ASN A 124 -15.96 -8.27 8.47
CA ASN A 124 -16.22 -8.15 9.91
C ASN A 124 -17.24 -7.04 10.25
N PHE A 125 -17.31 -5.98 9.44
CA PHE A 125 -18.32 -4.93 9.60
C PHE A 125 -19.73 -5.41 9.23
N VAL A 126 -19.85 -6.29 8.23
CA VAL A 126 -21.13 -6.82 7.74
C VAL A 126 -21.59 -8.06 8.53
N HIS A 127 -20.67 -8.92 8.97
CA HIS A 127 -20.94 -10.13 9.75
C HIS A 127 -20.27 -10.05 11.13
N THR A 128 -21.04 -9.62 12.14
CA THR A 128 -20.60 -9.57 13.54
C THR A 128 -20.95 -10.88 14.26
N GLY A 129 -20.15 -11.93 14.05
CA GLY A 129 -20.18 -13.11 14.93
C GLY A 129 -19.51 -12.82 16.28
N ASP A 130 -20.01 -13.38 17.39
CA ASP A 130 -19.42 -13.12 18.71
C ASP A 130 -17.94 -13.54 18.85
N LYS A 131 -17.43 -14.38 17.93
CA LYS A 131 -16.01 -14.78 17.84
C LYS A 131 -15.11 -13.77 17.12
N THR A 132 -15.62 -12.90 16.23
CA THR A 132 -14.80 -11.85 15.58
C THR A 132 -14.37 -10.75 16.56
N LYS A 133 -15.06 -10.61 17.70
CA LYS A 133 -14.64 -9.76 18.83
C LYS A 133 -13.27 -10.15 19.41
N LEU A 134 -12.86 -11.42 19.33
CA LEU A 134 -11.56 -11.90 19.80
C LEU A 134 -10.41 -11.60 18.83
N LEU A 135 -10.68 -11.57 17.52
CA LEU A 135 -9.75 -11.10 16.50
C LEU A 135 -9.58 -9.58 16.57
N ALA A 136 -10.69 -8.89 16.85
CA ALA A 136 -10.74 -7.45 17.05
C ALA A 136 -9.93 -6.96 18.27
N SER A 137 -9.93 -7.73 19.36
CA SER A 137 -9.25 -7.34 20.60
C SER A 137 -7.72 -7.45 20.56
N LYS A 138 -7.15 -8.23 19.62
CA LYS A 138 -5.69 -8.45 19.53
C LYS A 138 -4.94 -7.51 18.59
N SER A 139 -5.65 -6.78 17.73
CA SER A 139 -5.01 -5.88 16.77
C SER A 139 -5.56 -4.48 16.98
N PHE A 140 -4.67 -3.53 17.30
CA PHE A 140 -5.01 -2.19 17.81
C PHE A 140 -5.90 -1.38 16.84
N LEU A 141 -5.87 -1.68 15.53
CA LEU A 141 -6.79 -1.12 14.54
C LEU A 141 -8.17 -1.79 14.48
N PHE A 142 -8.32 -2.96 15.07
CA PHE A 142 -9.56 -3.73 15.07
C PHE A 142 -10.34 -3.59 16.38
N SER A 143 -9.74 -2.96 17.41
CA SER A 143 -10.35 -2.74 18.73
C SER A 143 -11.58 -1.80 18.73
N ASN A 144 -11.90 -1.16 17.60
CA ASN A 144 -13.14 -0.43 17.32
C ASN A 144 -13.15 -0.20 15.81
N ILE A 145 -13.66 -1.17 15.03
CA ILE A 145 -13.74 -1.07 13.57
C ILE A 145 -14.73 0.06 13.21
N GLY A 146 -14.23 1.29 13.19
CA GLY A 146 -14.97 2.46 12.74
C GLY A 146 -14.85 2.59 11.23
N LEU A 147 -15.94 3.04 10.58
CA LEU A 147 -15.96 3.43 9.17
C LEU A 147 -14.75 4.31 8.80
N PHE A 148 -14.35 5.19 9.71
CA PHE A 148 -13.20 6.08 9.54
C PHE A 148 -11.87 5.35 9.35
N ALA A 149 -11.62 4.23 10.05
CA ALA A 149 -10.40 3.45 9.91
C ALA A 149 -10.35 2.76 8.54
N ILE A 150 -11.48 2.22 8.06
CA ILE A 150 -11.59 1.63 6.73
C ILE A 150 -11.32 2.68 5.65
N ILE A 151 -11.96 3.86 5.75
CA ILE A 151 -11.75 4.96 4.80
C ILE A 151 -10.29 5.42 4.79
N SER A 152 -9.68 5.57 5.98
CA SER A 152 -8.28 5.98 6.10
C SER A 152 -7.33 4.96 5.48
N LEU A 153 -7.56 3.67 5.74
CA LEU A 153 -6.79 2.59 5.14
C LEU A 153 -6.96 2.57 3.62
N VAL A 154 -8.19 2.76 3.11
CA VAL A 154 -8.45 2.84 1.67
C VAL A 154 -7.63 3.94 1.02
N PHE A 155 -7.63 5.13 1.64
CA PHE A 155 -6.90 6.29 1.16
C PHE A 155 -5.38 6.06 1.18
N LEU A 156 -4.83 5.63 2.32
CA LEU A 156 -3.39 5.38 2.46
C LEU A 156 -2.91 4.29 1.51
N ASN A 157 -3.67 3.20 1.39
CA ASN A 157 -3.33 2.11 0.49
C ASN A 157 -3.32 2.57 -0.99
N SER A 158 -4.27 3.44 -1.36
CA SER A 158 -4.31 4.03 -2.70
C SER A 158 -3.09 4.91 -3.00
N ILE A 159 -2.59 5.64 -2.00
CA ILE A 159 -1.35 6.42 -2.13
C ILE A 159 -0.16 5.50 -2.38
N LEU A 160 -0.04 4.40 -1.65
CA LEU A 160 1.06 3.43 -1.83
C LEU A 160 1.08 2.88 -3.26
N TRP A 161 -0.08 2.50 -3.80
CA TRP A 161 -0.20 2.07 -5.19
C TRP A 161 0.25 3.14 -6.18
N LEU A 162 -0.21 4.38 -5.98
CA LEU A 162 0.11 5.50 -6.85
C LEU A 162 1.62 5.76 -6.88
N LEU A 163 2.27 5.75 -5.71
CA LEU A 163 3.72 5.94 -5.59
C LEU A 163 4.50 4.79 -6.24
N GLY A 164 4.05 3.54 -6.05
CA GLY A 164 4.62 2.35 -6.68
C GLY A 164 4.60 2.45 -8.21
N GLU A 165 3.41 2.64 -8.79
CA GLU A 165 3.24 2.69 -10.25
C GLU A 165 3.87 3.96 -10.87
N ALA A 166 4.06 5.02 -10.08
CA ALA A 166 4.79 6.20 -10.51
C ALA A 166 6.31 5.99 -10.54
N ILE A 167 6.88 5.24 -9.59
CA ILE A 167 8.34 5.03 -9.52
C ILE A 167 8.84 3.99 -10.53
N TYR A 168 8.01 3.02 -10.90
CA TYR A 168 8.38 2.01 -11.87
C TYR A 168 7.14 1.44 -12.56
N ASN A 169 7.06 1.61 -13.88
CA ASN A 169 6.04 0.94 -14.67
C ASN A 169 6.53 -0.44 -15.12
N ARG A 170 5.72 -1.47 -14.89
CA ARG A 170 6.05 -2.86 -15.25
C ARG A 170 6.19 -3.13 -16.75
N ASN A 171 5.54 -2.34 -17.60
CA ASN A 171 5.50 -2.58 -19.04
C ASN A 171 6.74 -2.00 -19.76
N ASP A 172 7.18 -0.80 -19.37
CA ASP A 172 8.27 -0.09 -20.04
C ASP A 172 9.48 0.25 -19.12
N GLY A 173 9.39 -0.03 -17.82
CA GLY A 173 10.45 0.21 -16.84
C GLY A 173 10.73 1.69 -16.54
N ASN A 174 9.86 2.59 -17.02
CA ASN A 174 10.02 4.03 -16.87
C ASN A 174 9.30 4.55 -15.63
N ILE A 175 9.67 5.77 -15.23
CA ILE A 175 8.90 6.55 -14.26
C ILE A 175 7.67 7.15 -14.93
N SER A 176 6.64 7.50 -14.15
CA SER A 176 5.46 8.19 -14.64
C SER A 176 4.76 9.01 -13.54
N GLY A 177 3.73 9.77 -13.93
CA GLY A 177 2.86 10.47 -12.98
C GLY A 177 3.61 11.44 -12.08
N ILE A 178 3.33 11.38 -10.78
CA ILE A 178 3.93 12.29 -9.79
C ILE A 178 5.46 12.25 -9.75
N VAL A 179 6.09 11.08 -10.00
CA VAL A 179 7.55 10.95 -9.98
C VAL A 179 8.16 11.62 -11.21
N GLU A 180 7.59 11.42 -12.39
CA GLU A 180 8.03 12.10 -13.61
C GLU A 180 7.89 13.63 -13.50
N TYR A 181 6.80 14.10 -12.90
CA TYR A 181 6.61 15.51 -12.59
C TYR A 181 7.69 16.05 -11.64
N LEU A 182 8.03 15.31 -10.58
CA LEU A 182 9.09 15.69 -9.64
C LEU A 182 10.48 15.73 -10.29
N MET A 183 10.75 14.83 -11.25
CA MET A 183 12.04 14.81 -11.95
C MET A 183 12.21 15.93 -12.97
N THR A 184 11.12 16.52 -13.46
CA THR A 184 11.12 17.58 -14.48
C THR A 184 10.90 18.97 -13.89
N ALA A 185 10.38 19.08 -12.67
CA ALA A 185 10.16 20.35 -11.99
C ALA A 185 11.48 21.02 -11.53
N PRO A 186 11.53 22.36 -11.43
CA PRO A 186 12.74 23.06 -11.01
C PRO A 186 13.18 22.69 -9.59
N ILE A 187 14.50 22.45 -9.42
CA ILE A 187 15.07 21.96 -8.16
C ILE A 187 14.79 22.86 -6.95
N LYS A 188 14.65 24.17 -7.20
CA LYS A 188 14.25 25.20 -6.23
C LYS A 188 12.99 24.83 -5.46
N TYR A 189 12.05 24.12 -6.10
CA TYR A 189 10.78 23.71 -5.50
C TYR A 189 10.80 22.26 -5.03
N THR A 190 11.51 21.38 -5.74
CA THR A 190 11.52 19.95 -5.42
C THR A 190 12.45 19.62 -4.25
N ALA A 191 13.56 20.33 -4.06
CA ALA A 191 14.49 20.08 -2.96
C ALA A 191 13.87 20.39 -1.57
N PRO A 192 13.24 21.56 -1.33
CA PRO A 192 12.58 21.81 -0.05
C PRO A 192 11.44 20.81 0.22
N LEU A 193 10.64 20.51 -0.81
CA LEU A 193 9.56 19.54 -0.73
C LEU A 193 10.11 18.15 -0.35
N TYR A 194 11.15 17.69 -1.04
CA TYR A 194 11.81 16.43 -0.75
C TYR A 194 12.32 16.37 0.69
N THR A 195 13.02 17.41 1.15
CA THR A 195 13.58 17.45 2.50
C THR A 195 12.50 17.39 3.57
N VAL A 196 11.45 18.21 3.44
CA VAL A 196 10.33 18.22 4.40
C VAL A 196 9.60 16.88 4.41
N THR A 197 9.31 16.32 3.23
CA THR A 197 8.56 15.07 3.11
C THR A 197 9.37 13.89 3.66
N SER A 198 10.66 13.82 3.31
CA SER A 198 11.55 12.76 3.79
C SER A 198 11.79 12.85 5.29
N ALA A 199 12.01 14.05 5.83
CA ALA A 199 12.14 14.26 7.27
C ALA A 199 10.86 13.89 8.02
N GLY A 200 9.69 14.24 7.47
CA GLY A 200 8.39 13.86 8.02
C GLY A 200 8.19 12.34 8.03
N ILE A 201 8.52 11.64 6.94
CA ILE A 201 8.47 10.17 6.87
C ILE A 201 9.40 9.54 7.90
N ILE A 202 10.67 9.99 7.97
CA ILE A 202 11.64 9.46 8.94
C ILE A 202 11.15 9.69 10.37
N TYR A 203 10.70 10.91 10.68
CA TYR A 203 10.17 11.24 11.99
C TYR A 203 8.98 10.35 12.37
N TRP A 204 8.07 10.11 11.42
CA TRP A 204 6.91 9.25 11.63
C TRP A 204 7.33 7.79 11.88
N VAL A 205 8.27 7.24 11.10
CA VAL A 205 8.77 5.87 11.29
C VAL A 205 9.47 5.70 12.64
N VAL A 206 10.21 6.70 13.11
CA VAL A 206 10.96 6.62 14.38
C VAL A 206 10.06 6.77 15.62
N ASN A 207 8.95 7.49 15.51
CA ASN A 207 8.05 7.76 16.64
C ASN A 207 6.76 6.90 16.63
N GLN A 208 6.68 5.89 15.77
CA GLN A 208 5.68 4.81 15.83
C GLN A 208 6.13 3.67 16.72
#